data_AF-A0A3C2AZP9-F1
#
_entry.id   AF-A0A3C2AZP9-F1
#
_cell.length_a   1.000
_cell.length_b   1.000
_cell.length_c   1.000
_cell.angle_alpha   90.00
_cell.angle_beta   90.00
_cell.angle_gamma   90.00
#
_symmetry.space_group_name_H-M   'P 1'
#
loop_
_entity.id
_entity.type
_entity.pdbx_description
1 polymer ?
#
loop_
_entity_poly.entity_id
_entity_poly.type
_entity_poly.pdbx_seq_one_letter_code
_entity_poly.pdbx_strand_id
1 'polypeptide(L)'
;MPLLRDDVDRRIVGLAVPALGTLAVEPVYVLVDTAIVGRLGTPQLAGVALASTILLNVIALLDFLEYLTPDIARAVGAGRNDEAHRTAGTGLWLSLFLGVPAAVVVGVLARPLCWLLGGRGEVLDLATTYLSISAIGVPFVLIA
;
A
#
# COMPACT_ATOMS: atom_id res chain seq x y z
N MET A 1 -7.55 -36.65 -25.80
CA MET A 1 -6.66 -35.47 -25.74
C MET A 1 -5.87 -35.50 -24.43
N PRO A 2 -4.79 -36.32 -24.29
CA PRO A 2 -4.15 -36.54 -22.99
C PRO A 2 -2.71 -36.01 -22.84
N LEU A 3 -2.18 -35.18 -23.76
CA LEU A 3 -0.76 -34.79 -23.76
C LEU A 3 -0.47 -33.33 -23.32
N LEU A 4 -1.42 -32.65 -22.67
CA LEU A 4 -1.26 -31.25 -22.23
C LEU A 4 -1.14 -31.07 -20.71
N ARG A 5 -1.13 -32.14 -19.91
CA ARG A 5 -1.15 -32.02 -18.44
C ARG A 5 0.22 -31.71 -17.83
N ASP A 6 1.29 -32.41 -18.19
CA ASP A 6 2.52 -32.29 -17.40
C ASP A 6 3.33 -31.00 -17.65
N ASP A 7 3.52 -30.56 -18.90
CA ASP A 7 4.32 -29.35 -19.18
C ASP A 7 3.59 -28.05 -18.84
N VAL A 8 2.28 -27.99 -19.07
CA VAL A 8 1.47 -26.80 -18.75
C VAL A 8 1.27 -26.70 -17.24
N ASP A 9 0.93 -27.78 -16.55
CA ASP A 9 0.77 -27.77 -15.10
C ASP A 9 2.11 -27.45 -14.41
N ARG A 10 3.24 -27.98 -14.90
CA ARG A 10 4.58 -27.63 -14.38
C ARG A 10 4.93 -26.15 -14.61
N ARG A 11 4.55 -25.57 -15.74
CA ARG A 11 4.72 -24.13 -16.01
C ARG A 11 3.82 -23.27 -15.12
N ILE A 12 2.57 -23.68 -14.93
CA ILE A 12 1.63 -23.00 -14.04
C ILE A 12 2.18 -23.02 -12.63
N VAL A 13 2.59 -24.18 -12.10
CA VAL A 13 3.19 -24.29 -10.75
C VAL A 13 4.48 -23.47 -10.65
N GLY A 14 5.33 -23.50 -11.68
CA GLY A 14 6.56 -22.72 -11.74
C GLY A 14 6.35 -21.20 -11.70
N LEU A 15 5.19 -20.71 -12.13
CA LEU A 15 4.79 -19.29 -12.04
C LEU A 15 3.94 -19.01 -10.78
N ALA A 16 3.09 -19.94 -10.39
CA ALA A 16 2.15 -19.78 -9.29
C ALA A 16 2.86 -19.78 -7.94
N VAL A 17 3.88 -20.63 -7.73
CA VAL A 17 4.65 -20.63 -6.47
C VAL A 17 5.32 -19.28 -6.20
N PRO A 18 6.09 -18.67 -7.13
CA PRO A 18 6.65 -17.35 -6.90
C PRO A 18 5.58 -16.26 -6.80
N ALA A 19 4.50 -16.31 -7.59
CA ALA A 19 3.41 -15.35 -7.51
C ALA A 19 2.68 -15.39 -6.16
N LEU A 20 2.39 -16.59 -5.64
CA LEU A 20 1.82 -16.79 -4.31
C LEU A 20 2.79 -16.31 -3.22
N GLY A 21 4.10 -16.54 -3.41
CA GLY A 21 5.13 -15.99 -2.55
C GLY A 21 5.02 -14.46 -2.46
N THR A 22 4.97 -13.77 -3.60
CA THR A 22 4.80 -12.31 -3.68
C THR A 22 3.50 -11.85 -3.02
N LEU A 23 2.38 -12.52 -3.28
CA LEU A 23 1.08 -12.21 -2.66
C LEU A 23 1.08 -12.40 -1.14
N ALA A 24 1.87 -13.35 -0.62
CA ALA A 24 1.96 -13.61 0.81
C ALA A 24 2.90 -12.65 1.55
N VAL A 25 3.82 -11.95 0.86
CA VAL A 25 4.80 -11.05 1.50
C VAL A 25 4.10 -9.93 2.27
N GLU A 26 3.13 -9.27 1.65
CA GLU A 26 2.42 -8.14 2.24
C GLU A 26 1.65 -8.50 3.53
N PRO A 27 0.74 -9.51 3.55
CA PRO A 27 0.03 -9.86 4.77
C PRO A 27 0.97 -10.39 5.87
N VAL A 28 2.06 -11.08 5.51
CA VAL A 28 3.07 -11.52 6.48
C VAL A 28 3.80 -10.33 7.08
N TYR A 29 4.16 -9.33 6.27
CA TYR A 29 4.77 -8.10 6.74
C TYR A 29 3.85 -7.37 7.74
N VAL A 30 2.58 -7.19 7.40
CA VAL A 30 1.58 -6.56 8.27
C VAL A 30 1.38 -7.35 9.57
N LEU A 31 1.36 -8.69 9.49
CA LEU A 31 1.25 -9.55 10.67
C LEU A 31 2.44 -9.38 11.62
N VAL A 32 3.66 -9.35 11.08
CA VAL A 32 4.88 -9.17 11.87
C VAL A 32 4.93 -7.77 12.49
N ASP A 33 4.58 -6.73 11.75
CA ASP A 33 4.50 -5.35 12.27
C ASP A 33 3.51 -5.26 13.44
N THR A 34 2.31 -5.81 13.25
CA THR A 34 1.27 -5.87 14.28
C THR A 34 1.74 -6.65 15.52
N ALA A 35 2.45 -7.76 15.33
CA ALA A 35 3.01 -8.54 16.44
C ALA A 35 4.12 -7.78 17.20
N ILE A 36 4.93 -6.97 16.51
CA ILE A 36 5.94 -6.12 17.14
C ILE A 36 5.27 -5.04 17.98
N VAL A 37 4.31 -4.31 17.41
CA VAL A 37 3.57 -3.24 18.11
C VAL A 37 2.75 -3.82 19.27
N GLY A 38 2.14 -4.99 19.08
CA GLY A 38 1.35 -5.67 20.12
C GLY A 38 2.16 -6.01 21.38
N ARG A 39 3.48 -6.19 21.27
CA ARG A 39 4.36 -6.38 22.42
C ARG A 39 4.64 -5.10 23.22
N LEU A 40 4.37 -3.92 22.66
CA LEU A 40 4.54 -2.64 23.34
C LEU A 40 3.39 -2.31 24.28
N GLY A 41 2.22 -2.92 24.07
CA GLY A 41 1.04 -2.79 24.91
C GLY A 41 -0.25 -2.58 24.13
N THR A 42 -1.38 -2.72 24.82
CA THR A 42 -2.72 -2.58 24.24
C THR A 42 -3.00 -1.17 23.72
N PRO A 43 -2.63 -0.07 24.43
CA PRO A 43 -2.85 1.29 23.92
C PRO A 43 -2.08 1.58 22.63
N GLN A 44 -0.85 1.07 22.49
CA GLN A 44 0.00 1.22 21.31
C GLN A 44 -0.59 0.49 20.12
N LEU A 45 -1.00 -0.76 20.31
CA LEU A 45 -1.65 -1.55 19.26
C LEU A 45 -2.97 -0.90 18.81
N ALA A 46 -3.79 -0.42 19.75
CA ALA A 46 -5.04 0.28 19.42
C ALA A 46 -4.78 1.58 18.65
N GLY A 47 -3.73 2.34 19.04
CA GLY A 47 -3.34 3.57 18.36
C GLY A 47 -2.92 3.33 16.92
N VAL A 48 -2.09 2.30 16.69
CA VAL A 48 -1.66 1.89 15.33
C VAL A 48 -2.87 1.40 14.53
N ALA A 49 -3.76 0.58 15.10
CA ALA A 49 -4.94 0.11 14.37
C ALA A 49 -5.83 1.26 13.87
N LEU A 50 -6.07 2.28 14.71
CA LEU A 50 -6.82 3.47 14.32
C LEU A 50 -6.11 4.27 13.22
N ALA A 51 -4.81 4.52 13.37
CA ALA A 51 -4.04 5.26 12.39
C ALA A 51 -3.95 4.51 11.04
N SER A 52 -3.70 3.20 11.07
CA SER A 52 -3.66 2.34 9.89
C SER A 52 -5.02 2.30 9.19
N THR A 53 -6.14 2.30 9.93
CA THR A 53 -7.48 2.38 9.31
C THR A 53 -7.63 3.65 8.48
N ILE A 54 -7.17 4.80 8.99
CA ILE A 54 -7.21 6.07 8.26
C ILE A 54 -6.31 5.99 7.02
N LEU A 55 -5.07 5.55 7.19
CA LEU A 55 -4.09 5.46 6.09
C LEU A 55 -4.57 4.54 4.97
N LEU A 56 -5.07 3.34 5.31
CA LEU A 56 -5.58 2.39 4.32
C LEU A 56 -6.78 2.93 3.55
N ASN A 57 -7.68 3.69 4.20
CA ASN A 57 -8.76 4.34 3.48
C ASN A 57 -8.26 5.43 2.53
N VAL A 58 -7.26 6.22 2.95
CA VAL A 58 -6.66 7.25 2.08
C VAL A 58 -5.96 6.62 0.89
N ILE A 59 -5.20 5.54 1.11
CA ILE A 59 -4.52 4.79 0.05
C ILE A 59 -5.55 4.16 -0.89
N ALA A 60 -6.58 3.50 -0.36
CA ALA A 60 -7.64 2.88 -1.17
C ALA A 60 -8.36 3.88 -2.10
N LEU A 61 -8.50 5.14 -1.69
CA LEU A 61 -9.07 6.20 -2.54
C LEU A 61 -8.15 6.62 -3.69
N LEU A 62 -6.84 6.41 -3.55
CA LEU A 62 -5.80 6.79 -4.51
C LEU A 62 -5.24 5.58 -5.27
N ASP A 63 -5.70 4.37 -4.95
CA ASP A 63 -5.22 3.10 -5.49
C ASP A 63 -5.49 2.94 -6.99
N PHE A 64 -6.36 3.78 -7.56
CA PHE A 64 -6.60 3.79 -9.01
C PHE A 64 -5.32 4.05 -9.84
N LEU A 65 -4.25 4.57 -9.22
CA LEU A 65 -2.96 4.75 -9.89
C LEU A 65 -2.29 3.40 -10.23
N GLU A 66 -2.60 2.33 -9.50
CA GLU A 66 -2.07 0.99 -9.74
C GLU A 66 -2.47 0.44 -11.13
N TYR A 67 -3.58 0.94 -11.70
CA TYR A 67 -4.02 0.58 -13.05
C TYR A 67 -3.00 0.97 -14.15
N LEU A 68 -2.03 1.85 -13.87
CA LEU A 68 -0.96 2.17 -14.81
C LEU A 68 0.06 1.02 -14.95
N THR A 69 0.21 0.18 -13.92
CA THR A 69 1.23 -0.88 -13.88
C THR A 69 1.03 -1.93 -14.99
N PRO A 70 -0.18 -2.48 -15.22
CA PRO A 70 -0.43 -3.37 -16.36
C PRO A 70 -0.16 -2.71 -17.72
N ASP A 71 -0.46 -1.43 -17.88
CA ASP A 71 -0.25 -0.72 -19.15
C ASP A 71 1.23 -0.50 -19.44
N ILE A 72 2.02 -0.15 -18.43
CA ILE A 72 3.48 -0.08 -18.51
C ILE A 72 4.04 -1.48 -18.82
N ALA A 73 3.60 -2.52 -18.11
CA ALA A 73 4.04 -3.90 -18.34
C ALA A 73 3.74 -4.39 -19.76
N ARG A 74 2.57 -4.06 -20.32
CA ARG A 74 2.19 -4.38 -21.71
C ARG A 74 3.03 -3.61 -22.73
N ALA A 75 3.29 -2.33 -22.50
CA ALA A 75 4.12 -1.51 -23.39
C ALA A 75 5.57 -2.03 -23.43
N VAL A 76 6.13 -2.37 -22.27
CA VAL A 76 7.45 -3.01 -22.15
C VAL A 76 7.47 -4.37 -22.85
N GLY A 77 6.46 -5.22 -22.60
CA GLY A 77 6.35 -6.53 -23.25
C GLY A 77 6.21 -6.46 -24.79
N ALA A 78 5.72 -5.34 -25.32
CA ALA A 78 5.61 -5.07 -26.76
C ALA A 78 6.83 -4.35 -27.37
N GLY A 79 7.87 -4.07 -26.58
CA GLY A 79 9.05 -3.31 -27.02
C GLY A 79 8.83 -1.81 -27.25
N ARG A 80 7.67 -1.27 -26.82
CA ARG A 80 7.31 0.15 -26.95
C ARG A 80 7.82 0.97 -25.75
N ASN A 81 9.14 1.05 -25.61
CA ASN A 81 9.77 1.67 -24.44
C ASN A 81 9.42 3.15 -24.26
N ASP A 82 9.33 3.93 -25.35
CA ASP A 82 8.96 5.35 -25.28
C ASP A 82 7.56 5.57 -24.68
N GLU A 83 6.61 4.70 -25.02
CA GLU A 83 5.25 4.72 -24.47
C GLU A 83 5.27 4.34 -22.99
N ALA A 84 6.04 3.30 -22.62
CA ALA A 84 6.21 2.89 -21.23
C ALA A 84 6.80 4.04 -20.37
N HIS A 85 7.84 4.72 -20.86
CA HIS A 85 8.45 5.86 -20.17
C HIS A 85 7.48 7.04 -20.00
N ARG A 86 6.69 7.35 -21.02
CA ARG A 86 5.71 8.44 -20.94
C ARG A 86 4.59 8.13 -19.94
N THR A 87 4.08 6.90 -19.94
CA THR A 87 3.05 6.46 -19.00
C THR A 87 3.59 6.43 -17.57
N ALA A 88 4.80 5.89 -17.36
CA ALA A 88 5.45 5.88 -16.06
C ALA A 88 5.73 7.30 -15.53
N GLY A 89 6.21 8.21 -16.38
CA GLY A 89 6.44 9.61 -16.01
C GLY A 89 5.15 10.36 -15.65
N THR A 90 4.05 10.08 -16.36
CA THR A 90 2.73 10.64 -16.05
C THR A 90 2.22 10.10 -14.71
N GLY A 91 2.36 8.79 -14.47
CA GLY A 91 2.04 8.15 -13.21
C GLY A 91 2.80 8.78 -12.05
N LEU A 92 4.12 8.90 -12.17
CA LEU A 92 4.98 9.51 -11.15
C LEU A 92 4.53 10.93 -10.78
N TRP A 93 4.26 11.77 -11.78
CA TRP A 93 3.77 13.14 -11.54
C TRP A 93 2.40 13.15 -10.87
N LEU A 94 1.49 12.26 -11.27
CA LEU A 94 0.16 12.15 -10.69
C LEU A 94 0.23 11.66 -9.23
N SER A 95 1.07 10.65 -8.95
CA SER A 95 1.33 10.14 -7.60
C SER A 95 1.84 11.23 -6.69
N LEU A 96 2.78 12.06 -7.17
CA LEU A 96 3.32 13.16 -6.38
C LEU A 96 2.27 14.26 -6.15
N PHE A 97 1.53 14.62 -7.21
CA PHE A 97 0.53 15.68 -7.16
C PHE A 97 -0.69 15.33 -6.28
N LEU A 98 -1.04 14.06 -6.17
CA LEU A 98 -2.12 13.59 -5.28
C LEU A 98 -1.60 13.22 -3.89
N GLY A 99 -0.44 12.55 -3.82
CA GLY A 99 0.13 12.03 -2.59
C GLY A 99 0.63 13.11 -1.64
N VAL A 100 1.27 14.17 -2.14
CA VAL A 100 1.79 15.25 -1.28
C VAL A 100 0.64 16.02 -0.60
N PRO A 101 -0.41 16.49 -1.32
CA PRO A 101 -1.56 17.10 -0.66
C PRO A 101 -2.27 16.14 0.29
N ALA A 102 -2.44 14.87 -0.08
CA ALA A 102 -3.04 13.87 0.80
C ALA A 102 -2.24 13.71 2.11
N ALA A 103 -0.91 13.62 2.03
CA ALA A 103 -0.03 13.57 3.19
C ALA A 103 -0.20 14.80 4.10
N VAL A 104 -0.22 16.00 3.52
CA VAL A 104 -0.40 17.26 4.27
C VAL A 104 -1.75 17.29 4.96
N VAL A 105 -2.83 16.94 4.24
CA VAL A 105 -4.20 16.92 4.78
C VAL A 105 -4.30 15.92 5.93
N VAL A 106 -3.82 14.69 5.74
CA VAL A 106 -3.83 13.64 6.78
C VAL A 106 -2.98 14.05 7.98
N GLY A 107 -1.79 14.61 7.75
CA GLY A 107 -0.91 15.06 8.83
C GLY A 107 -1.50 16.19 9.67
N VAL A 108 -2.08 17.21 9.03
CA VAL A 108 -2.72 18.35 9.72
C VAL A 108 -4.01 17.92 10.43
N LEU A 109 -4.78 17.02 9.81
CA LEU A 109 -6.02 16.49 10.38
C LEU A 109 -5.83 15.21 11.20
N ALA A 110 -4.60 14.82 11.54
CA ALA A 110 -4.33 13.54 12.19
C ALA A 110 -5.14 13.38 13.48
N ARG A 111 -5.06 14.38 14.38
CA ARG A 111 -5.77 14.36 15.65
C ARG A 111 -7.31 14.35 15.50
N PRO A 112 -7.94 15.25 14.71
CA PRO A 112 -9.39 15.21 14.53
C PRO A 112 -9.87 13.93 13.83
N LEU A 113 -9.10 13.36 12.88
CA LEU A 113 -9.44 12.09 12.24
C LEU A 113 -9.40 10.93 13.25
N CYS A 114 -8.34 10.84 14.07
CA CYS A 114 -8.24 9.82 15.11
C CYS A 114 -9.34 9.98 16.16
N TRP A 115 -9.72 11.20 16.53
CA TRP A 115 -10.82 11.45 17.47
C TRP A 115 -12.18 11.06 16.88
N LEU A 116 -12.42 11.36 15.60
CA LEU A 116 -13.66 11.01 14.89
C LEU A 116 -13.88 9.49 14.82
N LEU A 117 -12.79 8.73 14.65
CA LEU A 117 -12.81 7.25 14.67
C LEU A 117 -12.86 6.65 16.08
N GLY A 118 -13.03 7.47 17.12
CA GLY A 118 -13.23 7.02 18.50
C GLY A 118 -11.97 6.98 19.36
N GLY A 119 -10.84 7.52 18.87
CA GLY A 119 -9.62 7.69 19.67
C GLY A 119 -9.88 8.59 20.89
N ARG A 120 -9.50 8.11 22.08
CA ARG A 120 -9.63 8.82 23.37
C ARG A 120 -8.40 8.57 24.23
N GLY A 121 -8.05 9.53 25.08
CA GLY A 121 -6.95 9.43 26.05
C GLY A 121 -5.61 9.09 25.37
N GLU A 122 -4.83 8.21 26.00
CA GLU A 122 -3.51 7.79 25.51
C GLU A 122 -3.53 7.22 24.09
N VAL A 123 -4.61 6.51 23.71
CA VAL A 123 -4.76 5.93 22.36
C VAL A 123 -4.84 7.03 21.31
N LEU A 124 -5.49 8.16 21.61
CA LEU A 124 -5.58 9.29 20.68
C LEU A 124 -4.21 9.90 20.42
N ASP A 125 -3.40 10.07 21.46
CA ASP A 125 -2.07 10.69 21.34
C ASP A 125 -1.10 9.77 20.57
N LEU A 126 -1.15 8.46 20.84
CA LEU A 126 -0.38 7.45 20.11
C LEU A 126 -0.82 7.35 18.64
N ALA A 127 -2.12 7.30 18.37
CA ALA A 127 -2.66 7.27 17.01
C ALA A 127 -2.30 8.54 16.23
N THR A 128 -2.43 9.71 16.84
CA THR A 128 -2.08 11.00 16.23
C THR A 128 -0.59 11.04 15.86
N THR A 129 0.27 10.61 16.79
CA THR A 129 1.72 10.57 16.57
C THR A 129 2.05 9.65 15.41
N TYR A 130 1.55 8.41 15.44
CA TYR A 130 1.79 7.44 14.38
C TYR A 130 1.25 7.94 13.03
N LEU A 131 0.02 8.43 12.98
CA LEU A 131 -0.60 8.92 11.76
C LEU A 131 0.15 10.10 11.15
N SER A 132 0.57 11.07 11.98
CA SER A 132 1.29 12.25 11.51
C SER A 132 2.65 11.91 10.90
N ILE A 133 3.37 10.94 11.48
CA ILE A 133 4.65 10.45 10.96
C ILE A 133 4.42 9.63 9.69
N SER A 134 3.48 8.69 9.73
CA SER A 134 3.17 7.79 8.61
C SER A 134 2.56 8.53 7.42
N ALA A 135 1.91 9.68 7.62
CA ALA A 135 1.39 10.52 6.54
C ALA A 135 2.48 10.96 5.56
N ILE A 136 3.71 11.15 6.04
CA ILE A 136 4.87 11.50 5.19
C ILE A 136 5.17 10.37 4.18
N GLY A 137 4.81 9.13 4.51
CA GLY A 137 4.96 7.96 3.65
C GLY A 137 3.97 7.88 2.48
N VAL A 138 2.82 8.56 2.57
CA VAL A 138 1.74 8.49 1.56
C VAL A 138 2.22 8.74 0.12
N PRO A 139 2.98 9.81 -0.21
CA PRO A 139 3.45 10.01 -1.58
C PRO A 139 4.37 8.90 -2.08
N PHE A 140 5.15 8.26 -1.19
CA PHE A 140 6.05 7.19 -1.59
C PHE A 140 5.31 5.89 -1.89
N VAL A 141 4.26 5.59 -1.13
CA VAL A 141 3.39 4.44 -1.38
C VAL A 141 2.73 4.54 -2.76
N LEU A 142 2.30 5.74 -3.18
CA LEU A 142 1.67 5.93 -4.49
C LEU A 142 2.64 5.88 -5.68
N ILE A 143 3.94 5.98 -5.42
CA ILE A 143 4.98 5.90 -6.47
C ILE A 143 5.43 4.46 -6.68
N ALA A 144 5.32 3.62 -5.64
CA ALA A 144 5.76 2.23 -5.63
C ALA A 144 4.85 1.34 -6.47
#